data_AF-A0A7S0BHU0-F1
#
_entry.id   AF-A0A7S0BHU0-F1
#
_cell.length_a   1.000
_cell.length_b   1.000
_cell.length_c   1.000
_cell.angle_alpha   90.00
_cell.angle_beta   90.00
_cell.angle_gamma   90.00
#
_symmetry.space_group_name_H-M   'P 1'
#
loop_
_entity.id
_entity.type
_entity.pdbx_description
1 polymer ?
#
loop_
_entity_poly.entity_id
_entity_poly.type
_entity_poly.pdbx_seq_one_letter_code
_entity_poly.pdbx_strand_id
1 'polypeptide(L)'
;DITLEEGKFMPGFVEGLVGAKANETREVSVQFPETSRKELSGLKAIFDVEVLEVRNRVLPELNDELALTAAGKKDLAELREDIRSRLSFEVDQANDAAMVKAMEDELAGII
;
A
#
# COMPACT_ATOMS: atom_id res chain seq x y z
N ASP A 1 13.46 3.08 8.42
CA ASP A 1 12.24 3.91 8.29
C ASP A 1 11.00 3.04 8.23
N ILE A 2 10.05 3.29 9.12
CA ILE A 2 8.72 2.67 9.09
C ILE A 2 7.78 3.68 8.43
N THR A 3 7.13 3.29 7.34
CA THR A 3 6.05 4.10 6.76
C THR A 3 4.77 3.79 7.52
N LEU A 4 4.20 4.79 8.18
CA LEU A 4 2.92 4.70 8.86
C LEU A 4 1.82 4.63 7.79
N GLU A 5 1.55 3.43 7.29
CA GLU A 5 0.48 3.14 6.32
C GLU A 5 -0.45 2.11 6.95
N GLU A 6 -1.74 2.44 7.00
CA GLU A 6 -2.76 1.55 7.56
C GLU A 6 -2.78 0.22 6.78
N GLY A 7 -2.70 -0.90 7.50
CA GLY A 7 -2.68 -2.24 6.91
C GLY A 7 -1.33 -2.76 6.43
N LYS A 8 -0.27 -1.94 6.37
CA LYS A 8 1.10 -2.45 6.11
C LYS A 8 1.75 -3.10 7.33
N PHE A 9 1.33 -2.72 8.52
CA PHE A 9 1.82 -3.27 9.78
C PHE A 9 0.69 -3.93 10.58
N MET A 10 1.05 -4.55 11.71
CA MET A 10 0.09 -5.19 12.60
C MET A 10 -1.04 -4.21 13.00
N PRO A 11 -2.30 -4.69 13.04
CA PRO A 11 -3.42 -3.90 13.54
C PRO A 11 -3.12 -3.33 14.93
N GLY A 12 -3.43 -2.05 15.15
CA GLY A 12 -3.17 -1.34 16.41
C GLY A 12 -1.74 -0.83 16.61
N PHE A 13 -0.74 -1.32 15.85
CA PHE A 13 0.63 -0.80 15.96
C PHE A 13 0.75 0.62 15.39
N VAL A 14 0.26 0.81 14.17
CA VAL A 14 0.30 2.12 13.51
C VAL A 14 -0.54 3.12 14.30
N GLU A 15 -1.74 2.74 14.74
CA GLU A 15 -2.63 3.56 15.57
C GLU A 15 -1.98 4.03 16.88
N GLY A 16 -1.26 3.15 17.57
CA GLY A 16 -0.53 3.52 18.79
C GLY A 16 0.63 4.48 18.55
N LEU A 17 1.21 4.46 17.35
CA LEU A 17 2.27 5.40 16.95
C LEU A 17 1.72 6.70 16.35
N VAL A 18 0.44 6.76 15.97
CA VAL A 18 -0.18 8.00 15.50
C VAL A 18 -0.16 9.04 16.65
N GLY A 19 0.39 10.21 16.35
CA GLY A 19 0.52 11.31 17.30
C GLY A 19 1.76 11.29 18.19
N ALA A 20 2.62 10.26 18.08
CA ALA A 20 3.90 10.24 18.77
C ALA A 20 4.86 11.30 18.18
N LYS A 21 5.63 11.95 19.05
CA LYS A 21 6.65 12.93 18.65
C LYS A 21 8.02 12.28 18.48
N ALA A 22 8.90 12.95 17.73
CA ALA A 22 10.31 12.55 17.68
C ALA A 22 10.95 12.61 19.07
N ASN A 23 11.77 11.61 19.39
CA ASN A 23 12.37 11.30 20.69
C ASN A 23 11.36 10.93 21.80
N GLU A 24 10.17 10.44 21.45
CA GLU A 24 9.20 9.93 22.43
C GLU A 24 9.27 8.40 22.53
N THR A 25 9.19 7.89 23.74
CA THR A 25 9.06 6.45 24.02
C THR A 25 7.62 6.16 24.37
N ARG A 26 7.01 5.17 23.71
CA ARG A 26 5.60 4.81 23.93
C ARG A 26 5.42 3.30 23.99
N GLU A 27 4.66 2.84 24.98
CA GLU A 27 4.13 1.47 24.99
C GLU A 27 2.95 1.36 24.03
N VAL A 28 3.05 0.44 23.07
CA VAL A 28 1.97 0.11 22.15
C VAL A 28 1.58 -1.34 22.35
N SER A 29 0.36 -1.57 22.84
CA SER A 29 -0.23 -2.90 22.94
C SER A 29 -0.84 -3.30 21.60
N VAL A 30 -0.32 -4.36 20.98
CA VAL A 30 -0.82 -4.86 19.70
C VAL A 30 -1.24 -6.31 19.81
N GLN A 31 -2.16 -6.71 18.94
CA GLN A 31 -2.56 -8.09 18.79
C GLN A 31 -2.10 -8.61 17.44
N PHE A 32 -1.38 -9.73 17.44
CA PHE A 32 -0.91 -10.34 16.21
C PHE A 32 -2.11 -10.91 15.42
N PRO A 33 -2.26 -10.56 14.13
CA PRO A 33 -3.32 -11.11 13.30
C PRO A 33 -3.16 -12.63 13.14
N GLU A 34 -4.27 -13.34 12.92
CA GLU A 34 -4.26 -14.81 12.86
C GLU A 34 -3.39 -15.37 11.72
N THR A 35 -3.18 -14.57 10.68
CA THR A 35 -2.33 -14.85 9.51
C THR A 35 -0.82 -14.83 9.82
N SER A 36 -0.44 -14.47 11.05
CA SER A 36 0.96 -14.45 11.49
C SER A 36 1.52 -15.87 11.69
N ARG A 37 2.83 -15.97 11.92
CA ARG A 37 3.49 -17.24 12.32
C ARG A 37 2.67 -17.94 13.40
N LYS A 38 2.47 -19.26 13.28
CA LYS A 38 1.64 -20.08 14.18
C LYS A 38 1.91 -19.86 15.67
N GLU A 39 3.13 -19.52 16.03
CA GLU A 39 3.58 -19.29 17.41
C GLU A 39 3.16 -17.93 17.99
N LEU A 40 2.87 -16.95 17.12
CA LEU A 40 2.53 -15.58 17.50
C LEU A 40 1.08 -15.21 17.17
N SER A 41 0.38 -16.05 16.41
CA SER A 41 -1.00 -15.87 15.99
C SER A 41 -1.94 -15.68 17.20
N GLY A 42 -2.64 -14.54 17.27
CA GLY A 42 -3.60 -14.22 18.31
C GLY A 42 -3.03 -13.76 19.66
N LEU A 43 -1.70 -13.79 19.84
CA LEU A 43 -1.06 -13.32 21.06
C LEU A 43 -1.11 -11.79 21.16
N LYS A 44 -1.30 -11.31 22.39
CA LYS A 44 -1.15 -9.89 22.74
C LYS A 44 0.30 -9.64 23.13
N ALA A 45 0.92 -8.66 22.50
CA ALA A 45 2.27 -8.22 22.84
C ALA A 45 2.27 -6.72 23.12
N ILE A 46 3.13 -6.32 24.03
CA ILE A 46 3.38 -4.92 24.35
C ILE A 46 4.75 -4.60 23.77
N PHE A 47 4.79 -3.59 22.91
CA PHE A 47 6.03 -3.10 22.31
C PHE A 47 6.37 -1.74 22.90
N ASP A 48 7.54 -1.67 23.53
CA ASP A 48 8.20 -0.41 23.84
C ASP A 48 8.83 0.15 22.56
N VAL A 49 8.23 1.19 21.99
CA VAL A 49 8.73 1.82 20.77
C VAL A 49 9.33 3.17 21.10
N GLU A 50 10.62 3.32 20.81
CA GLU A 50 11.32 4.60 20.84
C GLU A 50 11.31 5.24 19.45
N VAL A 51 10.63 6.38 19.32
CA VAL A 51 10.53 7.11 18.06
C VAL A 51 11.75 8.00 17.90
N LEU A 52 12.78 7.53 17.21
CA LEU A 52 14.03 8.30 17.01
C LEU A 52 13.81 9.56 16.15
N GLU A 53 13.08 9.43 15.05
CA GLU A 53 12.88 10.51 14.08
C GLU A 53 11.52 10.35 13.40
N VAL A 54 10.78 11.46 13.26
CA VAL A 54 9.53 11.51 12.49
C VAL A 54 9.81 12.30 11.22
N ARG A 55 9.86 11.60 10.09
CA ARG A 55 9.96 12.21 8.76
C ARG A 55 8.58 12.29 8.13
N ASN A 56 8.13 13.50 7.84
CA ASN A 56 6.95 13.69 6.99
C ASN A 56 7.36 13.57 5.53
N ARG A 57 6.73 12.63 4.82
CA ARG A 57 6.77 12.60 3.35
C ARG A 57 5.94 13.77 2.83
N VAL A 58 6.58 14.91 2.63
CA VAL A 58 5.98 16.00 1.86
C VAL A 58 5.99 15.56 0.40
N LEU A 59 4.82 15.22 -0.12
CA LEU A 59 4.67 15.03 -1.55
C LEU A 59 4.98 16.38 -2.21
N PRO A 60 5.92 16.44 -3.17
CA PRO A 60 6.17 17.67 -3.90
C PRO A 60 4.90 18.08 -4.65
N GLU A 61 4.75 19.38 -4.90
CA GLU A 61 3.61 19.88 -5.67
C GLU A 61 3.55 19.15 -7.02
N LEU A 62 2.34 18.76 -7.41
CA LEU A 62 2.11 18.08 -8.68
C LEU A 62 2.32 19.11 -9.80
N ASN A 63 3.57 19.27 -10.23
CA ASN A 63 4.01 20.24 -11.22
C ASN A 63 4.89 19.57 -12.30
N ASP A 64 5.21 20.30 -13.37
CA ASP A 64 5.99 19.76 -14.48
C ASP A 64 7.41 19.34 -14.06
N GLU A 65 7.97 19.92 -12.99
CA GLU A 65 9.26 19.49 -12.42
C GLU A 65 9.18 18.09 -11.79
N LEU A 66 8.06 17.74 -11.16
CA LEU A 66 7.81 16.39 -10.64
C LEU A 66 7.67 15.38 -11.79
N ALA A 67 6.99 15.76 -12.88
CA ALA A 67 6.87 14.92 -14.07
C ALA A 67 8.24 14.62 -14.72
N LEU A 68 9.12 15.64 -14.76
CA LEU A 68 10.47 15.49 -15.28
C LEU A 68 11.35 14.60 -14.39
N THR A 69 11.32 14.82 -13.08
CA THR A 69 12.24 14.16 -12.13
C THR A 69 11.80 12.77 -11.70
N ALA A 70 10.49 12.53 -11.51
CA ALA A 70 9.97 11.26 -11.02
C ALA A 70 9.63 10.28 -12.14
N ALA A 71 9.26 10.78 -13.32
CA ALA A 71 8.78 9.94 -14.43
C ALA A 71 9.54 10.14 -15.75
N GLY A 72 10.46 11.12 -15.82
CA GLY A 72 11.20 11.43 -17.05
C GLY A 72 10.31 11.94 -18.19
N LYS A 73 9.15 12.52 -17.87
CA LYS A 73 8.15 13.04 -18.84
C LYS A 73 8.24 14.55 -18.96
N LYS A 74 7.87 15.11 -20.12
CA LYS A 74 8.03 16.54 -20.39
C LYS A 74 7.10 17.43 -19.58
N ASP A 75 5.90 16.94 -19.29
CA ASP A 75 4.88 17.68 -18.56
C ASP A 75 3.92 16.72 -17.82
N LEU A 76 3.10 17.30 -16.96
CA LEU A 76 2.12 16.59 -16.16
C LEU A 76 0.99 15.98 -17.02
N ALA A 77 0.72 16.54 -18.20
CA ALA A 77 -0.31 16.05 -19.11
C ALA A 77 0.09 14.72 -19.75
N GLU A 78 1.35 14.61 -20.19
CA GLU A 78 1.94 13.39 -20.75
C GLU A 78 2.03 12.29 -19.70
N LEU A 79 2.39 12.64 -18.45
CA LEU A 79 2.38 11.67 -17.35
C LEU A 79 0.97 11.14 -17.04
N ARG A 80 -0.03 12.03 -17.03
CA ARG A 80 -1.43 11.63 -16.83
C ARG A 80 -1.94 10.74 -17.96
N GLU A 81 -1.57 11.03 -19.19
CA GLU A 81 -2.00 10.25 -20.34
C GLU A 81 -1.32 8.87 -20.37
N ASP A 82 -0.03 8.77 -20.01
CA ASP A 82 0.67 7.49 -19.85
C ASP A 82 0.04 6.63 -18.75
N ILE A 83 -0.27 7.22 -17.59
CA ILE A 83 -0.98 6.52 -16.51
C ILE A 83 -2.37 6.06 -16.97
N ARG A 84 -3.13 6.93 -17.65
CA ARG A 84 -4.45 6.58 -18.18
C ARG A 84 -4.36 5.43 -19.18
N SER A 85 -3.41 5.50 -20.11
CA SER A 85 -3.19 4.47 -21.13
C SER A 85 -2.83 3.12 -20.51
N ARG A 86 -1.92 3.11 -19.52
CA ARG A 86 -1.56 1.89 -18.77
C ARG A 86 -2.75 1.31 -18.03
N LEU A 87 -3.54 2.15 -17.35
CA LEU A 87 -4.70 1.70 -16.61
C LEU A 87 -5.78 1.15 -17.54
N SER A 88 -6.03 1.79 -18.68
CA SER A 88 -6.94 1.27 -19.71
C SER A 88 -6.46 -0.07 -20.25
N PHE A 89 -5.15 -0.21 -20.53
CA PHE A 89 -4.58 -1.47 -20.99
C PHE A 89 -4.70 -2.59 -19.95
N GLU A 90 -4.48 -2.30 -18.66
CA GLU A 90 -4.70 -3.26 -17.58
C GLU A 90 -6.16 -3.68 -17.45
N VAL A 91 -7.09 -2.73 -17.56
CA VAL A 91 -8.54 -3.01 -17.52
C VAL A 91 -8.97 -3.86 -18.72
N ASP A 92 -8.49 -3.54 -19.92
CA ASP A 92 -8.80 -4.31 -21.12
C ASP A 92 -8.24 -5.74 -21.00
N GLN A 93 -7.01 -5.90 -20.52
CA GLN A 93 -6.44 -7.23 -20.26
C GLN A 93 -7.22 -8.01 -19.20
N ALA A 94 -7.67 -7.34 -18.14
CA ALA A 94 -8.48 -7.98 -17.11
C ALA A 94 -9.86 -8.40 -17.63
N ASN A 95 -10.48 -7.59 -18.48
CA ASN A 95 -11.74 -7.92 -19.14
C ASN A 95 -11.59 -9.08 -20.11
N ASP A 96 -10.54 -9.08 -20.94
CA ASP A 96 -10.25 -10.18 -21.87
C ASP A 96 -9.99 -11.48 -21.10
N ALA A 97 -9.18 -11.43 -20.05
CA ALA A 97 -8.92 -12.59 -19.19
C ALA A 97 -10.21 -13.10 -18.50
N ALA A 98 -11.08 -12.19 -18.07
CA ALA A 98 -12.36 -12.54 -17.48
C ALA A 98 -13.32 -13.17 -18.51
N MET A 99 -13.35 -12.65 -19.75
CA MET A 99 -14.16 -13.24 -20.84
C MET A 99 -13.66 -14.64 -21.21
N VAL A 100 -12.36 -14.83 -21.37
CA VAL A 100 -11.77 -16.14 -21.67
C VAL A 100 -12.11 -17.12 -20.55
N LYS A 101 -11.92 -16.72 -19.28
CA LYS A 101 -12.26 -17.57 -18.14
C LYS A 101 -13.75 -17.92 -18.09
N ALA A 102 -14.64 -16.96 -18.38
CA ALA A 102 -16.09 -17.23 -18.41
C ALA A 102 -16.49 -18.20 -19.53
N MET A 103 -15.83 -18.11 -20.70
CA MET A 103 -16.05 -19.06 -21.79
C MET A 103 -15.52 -20.47 -21.45
N GLU A 104 -14.35 -20.55 -20.79
CA GLU A 104 -13.80 -21.81 -20.30
C GLU A 104 -14.71 -22.46 -19.25
N ASP A 105 -15.25 -21.68 -18.30
CA ASP A 105 -16.18 -22.17 -17.28
C ASP A 105 -17.50 -22.67 -17.92
N GLU A 106 -18.05 -21.98 -18.93
CA GLU A 106 -19.24 -22.48 -19.66
C GLU A 106 -18.96 -23.76 -20.44
N LEU A 107 -17.81 -23.87 -21.12
CA LEU A 107 -17.43 -25.08 -21.86
C LEU A 107 -17.17 -26.26 -20.92
N ALA A 108 -16.59 -26.01 -19.75
CA ALA A 108 -16.37 -27.02 -18.72
C ALA A 108 -17.68 -27.51 -18.07
N GLY A 109 -18.70 -26.65 -18.00
CA GLY A 109 -20.03 -27.02 -17.50
C GLY A 109 -20.88 -27.85 -18.46
N ILE A 110 -20.48 -27.96 -19.74
CA ILE A 110 -21.17 -28.75 -20.77
C ILE A 110 -20.65 -30.20 -20.83
N ILE A 111 -19.48 -30.50 -20.25
CA ILE A 111 -18.87 -31.84 -20.15
C ILE A 111 -19.26 -32.51 -18.82
#